data_AF-A0A411WZR5-F1
#
_entry.id   AF-A0A411WZR5-F1
#
_cell.length_a   1.000
_cell.length_b   1.000
_cell.length_c   1.000
_cell.angle_alpha   90.00
_cell.angle_beta   90.00
_cell.angle_gamma   90.00
#
_symmetry.space_group_name_H-M   'P 1'
#
loop_
_entity.id
_entity.type
_entity.pdbx_description
1 polymer ?
#
loop_
_entity_poly.entity_id
_entity_poly.type
_entity_poly.pdbx_seq_one_letter_code
_entity_poly.pdbx_strand_id
1 'polypeptide(L)'
;MFVVKLINLEPYVSKMKTTLLGLAVAISSIGAASAAPQTVGGVTWDPDYGIDFSSSSVQMHQIFEEDGTARGYGIISTMNGTGQAQFCPNCELTIVFGGYTPVSMDGAITKYTGGFVNIFMNDGPSTINPYDPLTMNDGNVGLGTLWLSLEGHEYNGATLQGTLNSQMPPNLSGLGQLDVVGGVAAQYFDTNAQIDGADMSFSTSFTQPYPGDMNHVVGTGNFYGLTSPVPEPSTYLMMGAGMLTLAALRRRKQR
;
A
#
# COMPACT_ATOMS: atom_id res chain seq x y z
N MET A 1 20.03 16.10 79.71
CA MET A 1 20.35 15.24 78.55
C MET A 1 19.00 14.91 77.92
N PHE A 2 18.52 15.54 76.85
CA PHE A 2 19.03 15.58 75.48
C PHE A 2 18.60 16.89 74.80
N VAL A 3 19.49 17.51 74.03
CA VAL A 3 19.20 18.64 73.13
C VAL A 3 18.94 18.06 71.74
N VAL A 4 17.74 18.26 71.20
CA VAL A 4 17.42 17.90 69.80
C VAL A 4 17.80 19.07 68.89
N LYS A 5 18.77 18.86 68.00
CA LYS A 5 19.13 19.79 66.93
C LYS A 5 18.08 19.71 65.80
N LEU A 6 17.45 20.82 65.48
CA LEU A 6 16.66 21.00 64.26
C LEU A 6 17.62 21.05 63.06
N ILE A 7 17.43 20.15 62.09
CA ILE A 7 18.19 20.11 60.83
C ILE A 7 17.57 21.13 59.88
N ASN A 8 18.38 22.09 59.43
CA ASN A 8 18.00 23.10 58.44
C ASN A 8 17.91 22.47 57.03
N LEU A 9 16.73 22.45 56.44
CA LEU A 9 16.44 21.85 55.12
C LEU A 9 16.51 22.84 53.94
N GLU A 10 16.89 24.10 54.18
CA GLU A 10 16.94 25.15 53.14
C GLU A 10 17.81 24.84 51.90
N PRO A 11 18.99 24.18 51.97
CA PRO A 11 19.82 24.01 50.78
C PRO A 11 19.30 22.94 49.80
N TYR A 12 18.34 22.10 50.21
CA TYR A 12 17.81 21.02 49.37
C TYR A 12 16.68 21.48 48.43
N VAL A 13 15.91 22.50 48.83
CA VAL A 13 14.74 23.01 48.07
C VAL A 13 15.18 23.81 46.83
N SER A 14 16.35 24.44 46.87
CA SER A 14 16.89 25.28 45.78
C SER A 14 17.32 24.47 44.55
N LYS A 15 17.97 23.31 44.76
CA LYS A 15 18.44 22.44 43.66
C LYS A 15 17.32 21.62 43.00
N MET A 16 16.25 21.32 43.74
CA MET A 16 15.08 20.63 43.19
C MET A 16 14.27 21.51 42.23
N LYS A 17 14.17 22.82 42.50
CA LYS A 17 13.43 23.77 41.64
C LYS A 17 14.12 24.03 40.30
N THR A 18 15.44 23.99 40.26
CA THR A 18 16.22 24.21 39.02
C THR A 18 16.29 22.97 38.12
N THR A 19 16.08 21.77 38.66
CA THR A 19 16.15 20.53 37.88
C THR A 19 14.81 20.15 37.24
N LEU A 20 13.68 20.58 37.83
CA LEU A 20 12.33 20.31 37.31
C LEU A 20 11.91 21.25 36.16
N LEU A 21 12.44 22.48 36.09
CA LEU A 21 12.12 23.41 34.98
C LEU A 21 12.83 23.08 33.67
N GLY A 22 13.93 22.34 33.70
CA GLY A 22 14.67 21.93 32.49
C GLY A 22 14.05 20.74 31.74
N LEU A 23 13.15 20.00 32.38
CA LEU A 23 12.52 18.79 31.81
C LEU A 23 11.16 19.07 31.14
N ALA A 24 10.51 20.20 31.47
CA ALA A 24 9.16 20.51 31.01
C ALA A 24 9.08 21.08 29.58
N VAL A 25 10.19 21.53 29.00
CA VAL A 25 10.23 22.12 27.64
C VAL A 25 10.45 21.06 26.55
N ALA A 26 10.79 19.83 26.91
CA ALA A 26 11.08 18.77 25.93
C ALA A 26 9.87 17.86 25.57
N ILE A 27 8.71 18.05 26.22
CA ILE A 27 7.56 17.14 26.06
C ILE A 27 6.42 17.77 25.23
N SER A 28 6.47 19.08 24.97
CA SER A 28 5.37 19.79 24.27
C SER A 28 5.44 19.74 22.74
N SER A 29 6.36 18.98 22.14
CA SER A 29 6.48 18.86 20.68
C SER A 29 6.26 17.45 20.14
N ILE A 30 5.56 16.59 20.89
CA ILE A 30 4.89 15.44 20.27
C ILE A 30 3.69 16.00 19.51
N GLY A 31 3.97 16.70 18.41
CA GLY A 31 2.96 16.98 17.40
C GLY A 31 2.41 15.65 16.94
N ALA A 32 1.09 15.57 16.76
CA ALA A 32 0.50 14.47 16.02
C ALA A 32 1.30 14.34 14.72
N ALA A 33 1.99 13.22 14.52
CA ALA A 33 2.63 12.91 13.26
C ALA A 33 1.49 12.73 12.26
N SER A 34 1.12 13.78 11.54
CA SER A 34 0.40 13.62 10.29
C SER A 34 1.39 12.96 9.33
N ALA A 35 1.03 11.81 8.77
CA ALA A 35 1.84 11.17 7.77
C ALA A 35 1.78 12.03 6.51
N ALA A 36 2.89 12.67 6.16
CA ALA A 36 2.99 13.34 4.86
C ALA A 36 2.80 12.31 3.73
N PRO A 37 2.36 12.74 2.53
CA PRO A 37 2.36 11.89 1.35
C PRO A 37 3.72 11.22 1.15
N GLN A 38 3.69 9.93 0.88
CA GLN A 38 4.85 9.05 0.83
C GLN A 38 5.19 8.71 -0.61
N THR A 39 6.45 8.92 -1.02
CA THR A 39 6.92 8.58 -2.37
C THR A 39 7.91 7.43 -2.34
N VAL A 40 7.59 6.33 -3.02
CA VAL A 40 8.48 5.17 -3.16
C VAL A 40 8.47 4.70 -4.61
N GLY A 41 9.66 4.58 -5.20
CA GLY A 41 9.80 4.15 -6.60
C GLY A 41 9.09 5.07 -7.59
N GLY A 42 8.99 6.37 -7.31
CA GLY A 42 8.32 7.36 -8.17
C GLY A 42 6.80 7.47 -7.97
N VAL A 43 6.20 6.58 -7.18
CA VAL A 43 4.77 6.57 -6.86
C VAL A 43 4.53 7.21 -5.50
N THR A 44 3.55 8.09 -5.42
CA THR A 44 3.19 8.85 -4.22
C THR A 44 1.77 8.52 -3.75
N TRP A 45 1.60 8.13 -2.50
CA TRP A 45 0.30 7.90 -1.86
C TRP A 45 0.21 8.65 -0.53
N ASP A 46 -0.99 8.79 0.03
CA ASP A 46 -1.23 9.49 1.29
C ASP A 46 -1.77 8.53 2.36
N PRO A 47 -0.95 8.11 3.34
CA PRO A 47 -1.40 7.21 4.42
C PRO A 47 -2.49 7.82 5.33
N ASP A 48 -2.57 9.16 5.39
CA ASP A 48 -3.61 9.88 6.16
C ASP A 48 -4.92 10.06 5.36
N TYR A 49 -4.99 9.56 4.13
CA TYR A 49 -6.22 9.54 3.35
C TYR A 49 -7.32 8.78 4.12
N GLY A 50 -8.59 9.18 3.99
CA GLY A 50 -9.69 8.62 4.80
C GLY A 50 -9.89 7.09 4.67
N ILE A 51 -9.23 6.46 3.71
CA ILE A 51 -9.19 5.00 3.49
C ILE A 51 -7.74 4.49 3.28
N ASP A 52 -6.75 5.19 3.85
CA ASP A 52 -5.28 4.93 3.79
C ASP A 52 -4.77 4.66 2.38
N PHE A 53 -4.86 3.42 1.87
CA PHE A 53 -4.59 3.13 0.47
C PHE A 53 -5.86 2.75 -0.29
N SER A 54 -6.15 3.52 -1.33
CA SER A 54 -7.17 3.19 -2.32
C SER A 54 -6.65 3.50 -3.72
N SER A 55 -6.72 2.51 -4.61
CA SER A 55 -6.43 2.71 -6.03
C SER A 55 -7.56 2.18 -6.90
N SER A 56 -7.73 2.81 -8.07
CA SER A 56 -8.69 2.36 -9.07
C SER A 56 -8.06 2.31 -10.45
N SER A 57 -8.50 1.29 -11.18
CA SER A 57 -8.21 1.03 -12.58
C SER A 57 -9.48 1.22 -13.39
N VAL A 58 -9.49 2.26 -14.24
CA VAL A 58 -10.56 2.47 -15.23
C VAL A 58 -10.53 1.43 -16.36
N GLN A 59 -9.43 0.69 -16.49
CA GLN A 59 -9.24 -0.30 -17.53
C GLN A 59 -8.46 -1.51 -17.00
N MET A 60 -9.13 -2.64 -16.97
CA MET A 60 -8.64 -3.97 -16.65
C MET A 60 -9.05 -4.92 -17.76
N HIS A 61 -8.11 -5.72 -18.23
CA HIS A 61 -8.31 -6.82 -19.17
C HIS A 61 -8.24 -8.12 -18.40
N GLN A 62 -9.21 -9.00 -18.60
CA GLN A 62 -9.17 -10.36 -18.12
C GLN A 62 -9.33 -11.32 -19.29
N ILE A 63 -8.44 -12.30 -19.33
CA ILE A 63 -8.35 -13.31 -20.38
C ILE A 63 -8.46 -14.67 -19.68
N PHE A 64 -9.36 -15.50 -20.19
CA PHE A 64 -9.49 -16.89 -19.77
C PHE A 64 -8.76 -17.80 -20.74
N GLU A 65 -7.89 -18.64 -20.20
CA GLU A 65 -7.24 -19.71 -20.95
C GLU A 65 -8.20 -20.88 -21.19
N GLU A 66 -7.83 -21.81 -22.07
CA GLU A 66 -8.67 -22.98 -22.40
C GLU A 66 -9.00 -23.87 -21.19
N ASP A 67 -8.11 -23.90 -20.20
CA ASP A 67 -8.29 -24.62 -18.94
C ASP A 67 -9.11 -23.84 -17.88
N GLY A 68 -9.59 -22.64 -18.24
CA GLY A 68 -10.31 -21.73 -17.37
C GLY A 68 -9.42 -20.92 -16.42
N THR A 69 -8.10 -21.05 -16.50
CA THR A 69 -7.17 -20.21 -15.74
C THR A 69 -7.36 -18.75 -16.15
N ALA A 70 -7.46 -17.86 -15.16
CA ALA A 70 -7.62 -16.44 -15.39
C ALA A 70 -6.27 -15.72 -15.29
N ARG A 71 -6.02 -14.84 -16.26
CA ARG A 71 -4.93 -13.87 -16.25
C ARG A 71 -5.39 -12.54 -16.83
N GLY A 72 -4.50 -11.56 -16.80
CA GLY A 72 -4.76 -10.31 -17.48
C GLY A 72 -3.84 -9.21 -17.01
N TYR A 73 -4.26 -7.99 -17.32
CA TYR A 73 -3.46 -6.81 -17.09
C TYR A 73 -4.34 -5.57 -16.99
N GLY A 74 -3.80 -4.48 -16.50
CA GLY A 74 -4.53 -3.22 -16.38
C GLY A 74 -3.62 -2.04 -16.10
N ILE A 75 -4.24 -0.89 -15.84
CA ILE A 75 -3.54 0.35 -15.51
C ILE A 75 -4.14 0.96 -14.26
N ILE A 76 -3.30 1.39 -13.32
CA ILE A 76 -3.76 2.18 -12.17
C ILE A 76 -3.93 3.62 -12.66
N SER A 77 -5.15 4.10 -12.62
CA SER A 77 -5.55 5.43 -13.11
C SER A 77 -5.73 6.45 -12.00
N THR A 78 -6.05 5.98 -10.80
CA THR A 78 -6.19 6.83 -9.62
C THR A 78 -5.57 6.18 -8.38
N MET A 79 -5.07 7.01 -7.47
CA MET A 79 -4.55 6.62 -6.16
C MET A 79 -4.91 7.71 -5.14
N ASN A 80 -5.51 7.33 -4.02
CA ASN A 80 -6.03 8.25 -2.99
C ASN A 80 -6.91 9.38 -3.57
N GLY A 81 -7.74 9.05 -4.57
CA GLY A 81 -8.60 10.03 -5.25
C GLY A 81 -7.88 11.01 -6.19
N THR A 82 -6.57 10.87 -6.36
CA THR A 82 -5.76 11.69 -7.29
C THR A 82 -5.50 10.96 -8.59
N GLY A 83 -5.28 11.70 -9.68
CA GLY A 83 -4.95 11.12 -11.00
C GLY A 83 -3.45 10.87 -11.18
N GLN A 84 -3.08 10.14 -12.24
CA GLN A 84 -1.70 9.73 -12.54
C GLN A 84 -0.68 10.87 -12.49
N ALA A 85 -1.02 12.06 -13.01
CA ALA A 85 -0.13 13.21 -12.98
C ALA A 85 0.27 13.68 -11.56
N GLN A 86 -0.49 13.28 -10.53
CA GLN A 86 -0.22 13.61 -9.13
C GLN A 86 0.51 12.48 -8.40
N PHE A 87 0.00 11.23 -8.49
CA PHE A 87 0.62 10.11 -7.78
C PHE A 87 1.82 9.51 -8.51
N CYS A 88 1.94 9.67 -9.83
CA CYS A 88 3.05 9.14 -10.64
C CYS A 88 3.52 10.19 -11.67
N PRO A 89 4.13 11.31 -11.25
CA PRO A 89 4.57 12.34 -12.18
C PRO A 89 5.64 11.78 -13.14
N ASN A 90 5.30 11.74 -14.44
CA ASN A 90 6.14 11.16 -15.50
C ASN A 90 6.31 9.63 -15.44
N CYS A 91 5.41 8.92 -14.77
CA CYS A 91 5.39 7.46 -14.81
C CYS A 91 3.98 6.92 -15.00
N GLU A 92 3.92 5.63 -15.31
CA GLU A 92 2.71 4.84 -15.50
C GLU A 92 2.78 3.59 -14.63
N LEU A 93 1.65 3.24 -14.01
CA LEU A 93 1.51 2.03 -13.22
C LEU A 93 0.67 1.00 -13.96
N THR A 94 1.29 -0.10 -14.36
CA THR A 94 0.59 -1.22 -15.00
C THR A 94 0.49 -2.41 -14.06
N ILE A 95 -0.62 -3.13 -14.17
CA ILE A 95 -0.91 -4.34 -13.41
C ILE A 95 -0.75 -5.51 -14.36
N VAL A 96 -0.11 -6.57 -13.91
CA VAL A 96 -0.07 -7.88 -14.57
C VAL A 96 -0.48 -8.92 -13.54
N PHE A 97 -1.52 -9.70 -13.83
CA PHE A 97 -2.00 -10.75 -12.94
C PHE A 97 -2.21 -12.06 -13.69
N GLY A 98 -2.14 -13.18 -12.98
CA GLY A 98 -2.31 -14.49 -13.59
C GLY A 98 -2.11 -15.61 -12.59
N GLY A 99 -2.22 -16.85 -13.06
CA GLY A 99 -2.05 -18.05 -12.22
C GLY A 99 -3.25 -18.37 -11.33
N TYR A 100 -4.41 -17.77 -11.59
CA TYR A 100 -5.66 -18.11 -10.91
C TYR A 100 -6.30 -19.32 -11.59
N THR A 101 -6.16 -20.49 -10.99
CA THR A 101 -6.69 -21.75 -11.54
C THR A 101 -8.03 -22.10 -10.90
N PRO A 102 -9.09 -22.42 -11.67
CA PRO A 102 -10.40 -22.74 -11.12
C PRO A 102 -10.34 -24.07 -10.35
N VAL A 103 -10.90 -24.09 -9.13
CA VAL A 103 -10.93 -25.28 -8.26
C VAL A 103 -12.33 -25.82 -8.02
N SER A 104 -13.35 -24.97 -8.09
CA SER A 104 -14.75 -25.39 -7.97
C SER A 104 -15.68 -24.37 -8.62
N MET A 105 -16.82 -24.86 -9.09
CA MET A 105 -17.91 -24.03 -9.61
C MET A 105 -19.20 -24.40 -8.88
N ASP A 106 -19.89 -23.39 -8.35
CA ASP A 106 -21.21 -23.53 -7.73
C ASP A 106 -22.16 -22.49 -8.34
N GLY A 107 -22.99 -22.96 -9.27
CA GLY A 107 -23.87 -22.10 -10.06
C GLY A 107 -23.09 -21.04 -10.85
N ALA A 108 -23.31 -19.78 -10.50
CA ALA A 108 -22.66 -18.62 -11.14
C ALA A 108 -21.30 -18.27 -10.53
N ILE A 109 -20.91 -18.94 -9.44
CA ILE A 109 -19.69 -18.63 -8.69
C ILE A 109 -18.60 -19.64 -9.04
N THR A 110 -17.43 -19.13 -9.43
CA THR A 110 -16.21 -19.92 -9.62
C THR A 110 -15.20 -19.53 -8.57
N LYS A 111 -14.68 -20.51 -7.84
CA LYS A 111 -13.56 -20.32 -6.92
C LYS A 111 -12.26 -20.66 -7.62
N TYR A 112 -11.24 -19.85 -7.38
CA TYR A 112 -9.89 -20.01 -7.91
C TYR A 112 -8.89 -20.20 -6.77
N THR A 113 -7.77 -20.87 -7.07
CA THR A 113 -6.60 -20.97 -6.19
C THR A 113 -5.38 -20.34 -6.85
N GLY A 114 -4.35 -20.08 -6.05
CA GLY A 114 -3.11 -19.46 -6.46
C GLY A 114 -3.31 -18.01 -6.88
N GLY A 115 -2.60 -17.61 -7.92
CA GLY A 115 -2.67 -16.27 -8.46
C GLY A 115 -1.61 -15.33 -7.91
N PHE A 116 -1.17 -14.42 -8.78
CA PHE A 116 -0.31 -13.31 -8.44
C PHE A 116 -0.87 -12.02 -9.02
N VAL A 117 -0.53 -10.89 -8.42
CA VAL A 117 -0.75 -9.55 -8.96
C VAL A 117 0.53 -8.75 -8.80
N ASN A 118 1.12 -8.37 -9.93
CA ASN A 118 2.33 -7.55 -9.96
C ASN A 118 2.01 -6.18 -10.53
N ILE A 119 2.49 -5.15 -9.83
CA ILE A 119 2.33 -3.75 -10.22
C ILE A 119 3.71 -3.23 -10.61
N PHE A 120 3.81 -2.68 -11.81
CA PHE A 120 5.05 -2.18 -12.38
C PHE A 120 4.98 -0.68 -12.59
N MET A 121 6.04 0.02 -12.20
CA MET A 121 6.24 1.43 -12.47
C MET A 121 7.17 1.60 -13.66
N ASN A 122 6.63 2.21 -14.71
CA ASN A 122 7.35 2.58 -15.92
C ASN A 122 7.49 4.10 -15.98
N ASP A 123 8.73 4.60 -15.97
CA ASP A 123 9.08 6.02 -16.16
C ASP A 123 9.52 6.34 -17.61
N GLY A 124 9.43 5.35 -18.51
CA GLY A 124 9.61 5.51 -19.94
C GLY A 124 8.38 6.08 -20.66
N PRO A 125 8.44 6.23 -22.00
CA PRO A 125 7.30 6.64 -22.80
C PRO A 125 6.10 5.68 -22.60
N SER A 126 4.94 6.22 -22.26
CA SER A 126 3.69 5.45 -22.26
C SER A 126 3.17 5.27 -23.69
N THR A 127 2.68 4.06 -23.97
CA THR A 127 1.97 3.72 -25.22
C THR A 127 0.51 3.31 -24.95
N ILE A 128 0.08 3.37 -23.69
CA ILE A 128 -1.25 2.96 -23.25
C ILE A 128 -2.14 4.21 -23.19
N ASN A 129 -3.31 4.13 -23.82
CA ASN A 129 -4.38 5.09 -23.63
C ASN A 129 -5.44 4.45 -22.71
N PRO A 130 -5.63 4.93 -21.46
CA PRO A 130 -6.56 4.35 -20.50
C PRO A 130 -8.04 4.45 -20.91
N TYR A 131 -8.34 5.16 -22.00
CA TYR A 131 -9.68 5.30 -22.57
C TYR A 131 -9.88 4.47 -23.85
N ASP A 132 -8.85 3.76 -24.31
CA ASP A 132 -8.90 2.91 -25.49
C ASP A 132 -8.38 1.50 -25.18
N PRO A 133 -9.28 0.49 -25.03
CA PRO A 133 -8.91 -0.87 -24.73
C PRO A 133 -7.97 -1.53 -25.74
N LEU A 134 -7.92 -1.05 -26.98
CA LEU A 134 -7.10 -1.64 -28.02
C LEU A 134 -5.62 -1.24 -27.92
N THR A 135 -5.30 -0.26 -27.08
CA THR A 135 -3.92 0.21 -26.91
C THR A 135 -3.13 -0.58 -25.87
N MET A 136 -3.78 -1.34 -24.98
CA MET A 136 -3.11 -2.10 -23.92
C MET A 136 -2.99 -3.58 -24.27
N ASN A 137 -1.78 -4.13 -24.16
CA ASN A 137 -1.48 -5.51 -24.50
C ASN A 137 -0.27 -6.05 -23.72
N ASP A 138 -0.03 -7.36 -23.79
CA ASP A 138 1.08 -8.03 -23.10
C ASP A 138 2.47 -7.46 -23.43
N GLY A 139 2.64 -6.75 -24.55
CA GLY A 139 3.91 -6.15 -24.97
C GLY A 139 4.21 -4.78 -24.39
N ASN A 140 3.21 -4.08 -23.81
CA ASN A 140 3.39 -2.75 -23.23
C ASN A 140 2.98 -2.61 -21.76
N VAL A 141 2.53 -3.69 -21.13
CA VAL A 141 2.35 -3.79 -19.68
C VAL A 141 3.54 -4.49 -19.03
N GLY A 142 3.69 -4.37 -17.71
CA GLY A 142 4.74 -5.09 -16.98
C GLY A 142 6.16 -4.54 -17.23
N LEU A 143 6.27 -3.30 -17.69
CA LEU A 143 7.54 -2.65 -18.00
C LEU A 143 8.08 -1.88 -16.80
N GLY A 144 9.40 -1.77 -16.70
CA GLY A 144 10.08 -0.95 -15.70
C GLY A 144 10.33 -1.68 -14.39
N THR A 145 10.16 -0.96 -13.28
CA THR A 145 10.48 -1.46 -11.94
C THR A 145 9.29 -2.19 -11.33
N LEU A 146 9.50 -3.39 -10.79
CA LEU A 146 8.49 -4.08 -9.98
C LEU A 146 8.22 -3.27 -8.70
N TRP A 147 7.09 -2.57 -8.69
CA TRP A 147 6.73 -1.65 -7.63
C TRP A 147 6.16 -2.38 -6.42
N LEU A 148 5.19 -3.26 -6.67
CA LEU A 148 4.56 -4.10 -5.67
C LEU A 148 4.27 -5.47 -6.27
N SER A 149 4.52 -6.52 -5.51
CA SER A 149 4.25 -7.92 -5.89
C SER A 149 3.39 -8.55 -4.82
N LEU A 150 2.30 -9.16 -5.26
CA LEU A 150 1.23 -9.68 -4.42
C LEU A 150 0.91 -11.12 -4.83
N GLU A 151 0.57 -11.97 -3.87
CA GLU A 151 0.05 -13.32 -4.08
C GLU A 151 -1.41 -13.41 -3.59
N GLY A 152 -2.19 -14.31 -4.19
CA GLY A 152 -3.55 -14.59 -3.75
C GLY A 152 -3.58 -15.12 -2.32
N HIS A 153 -4.23 -14.39 -1.41
CA HIS A 153 -4.40 -14.84 -0.03
C HIS A 153 -5.47 -15.93 0.03
N GLU A 154 -5.11 -17.11 0.52
CA GLU A 154 -6.05 -18.23 0.59
C GLU A 154 -6.98 -18.08 1.80
N TYR A 155 -8.28 -17.97 1.53
CA TYR A 155 -9.32 -17.99 2.55
C TYR A 155 -10.38 -19.03 2.22
N ASN A 156 -10.59 -19.99 3.12
CA ASN A 156 -11.52 -21.12 2.92
C ASN A 156 -11.26 -21.91 1.61
N GLY A 157 -9.99 -22.15 1.27
CA GLY A 157 -9.57 -22.95 0.13
C GLY A 157 -9.70 -22.25 -1.23
N ALA A 158 -9.80 -20.92 -1.25
CA ALA A 158 -9.83 -20.12 -2.47
C ALA A 158 -9.09 -18.79 -2.26
N THR A 159 -8.46 -18.29 -3.32
CA THR A 159 -7.75 -17.00 -3.34
C THR A 159 -8.55 -15.91 -4.06
N LEU A 160 -9.42 -16.32 -4.98
CA LEU A 160 -10.31 -15.44 -5.75
C LEU A 160 -11.67 -16.11 -5.91
N GLN A 161 -12.72 -15.30 -5.75
CA GLN A 161 -14.08 -15.65 -6.11
C GLN A 161 -14.51 -14.85 -7.34
N GLY A 162 -14.69 -15.54 -8.48
CA GLY A 162 -15.32 -14.99 -9.67
C GLY A 162 -16.82 -15.24 -9.66
N THR A 163 -17.62 -14.29 -10.15
CA THR A 163 -19.08 -14.42 -10.31
C THR A 163 -19.49 -14.02 -11.71
N LEU A 164 -20.29 -14.85 -12.38
CA LEU A 164 -20.92 -14.57 -13.67
C LEU A 164 -22.35 -14.04 -13.45
N ASN A 165 -22.53 -12.72 -13.53
CA ASN A 165 -23.82 -12.07 -13.31
C ASN A 165 -24.72 -12.11 -14.56
N SER A 166 -24.13 -12.08 -15.75
CA SER A 166 -24.82 -12.19 -17.04
C SER A 166 -23.87 -12.72 -18.11
N GLN A 167 -24.39 -13.54 -19.03
CA GLN A 167 -23.63 -14.03 -20.18
C GLN A 167 -23.70 -13.08 -21.38
N MET A 168 -24.81 -12.35 -21.55
CA MET A 168 -25.05 -11.50 -22.72
C MET A 168 -25.84 -10.23 -22.35
N PRO A 169 -25.22 -9.05 -22.33
CA PRO A 169 -23.76 -8.84 -22.42
C PRO A 169 -23.04 -9.50 -21.22
N PRO A 170 -21.75 -9.87 -21.37
CA PRO A 170 -20.98 -10.45 -20.28
C PRO A 170 -20.89 -9.45 -19.12
N ASN A 171 -21.23 -9.92 -17.93
CA ASN A 171 -21.04 -9.19 -16.69
C ASN A 171 -20.42 -10.16 -15.69
N LEU A 172 -19.14 -9.94 -15.39
CA LEU A 172 -18.37 -10.74 -14.46
C LEU A 172 -17.84 -9.85 -13.34
N SER A 173 -17.72 -10.39 -12.14
CA SER A 173 -17.05 -9.73 -11.03
C SER A 173 -16.04 -10.66 -10.37
N GLY A 174 -14.99 -10.07 -9.79
CA GLY A 174 -13.99 -10.78 -9.02
C GLY A 174 -13.81 -10.11 -7.66
N LEU A 175 -13.69 -10.92 -6.62
CA LEU A 175 -13.37 -10.47 -5.26
C LEU A 175 -12.30 -11.38 -4.66
N GLY A 176 -11.32 -10.79 -4.01
CA GLY A 176 -10.27 -11.54 -3.34
C GLY A 176 -9.45 -10.69 -2.39
N GLN A 177 -8.52 -11.36 -1.72
CA GLN A 177 -7.53 -10.75 -0.85
C GLN A 177 -6.14 -11.14 -1.33
N LEU A 178 -5.15 -10.34 -0.96
CA LEU A 178 -3.79 -10.45 -1.45
C LEU A 178 -2.80 -10.26 -0.31
N ASP A 179 -1.73 -11.05 -0.36
CA ASP A 179 -0.55 -10.94 0.52
C ASP A 179 0.60 -10.28 -0.22
N VAL A 180 1.32 -9.39 0.44
CA VAL A 180 2.48 -8.70 -0.10
C VAL A 180 3.70 -9.60 0.00
N VAL A 181 4.32 -9.88 -1.16
CA VAL A 181 5.48 -10.80 -1.23
C VAL A 181 6.75 -10.13 -1.75
N GLY A 182 6.65 -8.92 -2.33
CA GLY A 182 7.83 -8.23 -2.85
C GLY A 182 7.56 -6.90 -3.56
N GLY A 183 8.60 -6.38 -4.22
CA GLY A 183 8.60 -5.06 -4.86
C GLY A 183 9.23 -3.97 -3.99
N VAL A 184 9.57 -2.84 -4.59
CA VAL A 184 10.25 -1.74 -3.88
C VAL A 184 9.37 -1.07 -2.81
N ALA A 185 8.04 -1.19 -2.93
CA ALA A 185 7.08 -0.67 -1.96
C ALA A 185 6.63 -1.71 -0.92
N ALA A 186 7.05 -2.98 -1.01
CA ALA A 186 6.51 -4.10 -0.22
C ALA A 186 6.40 -3.82 1.28
N GLN A 187 7.48 -3.33 1.90
CA GLN A 187 7.56 -3.08 3.35
C GLN A 187 6.52 -2.09 3.88
N TYR A 188 5.90 -1.30 2.98
CA TYR A 188 4.88 -0.33 3.35
C TYR A 188 3.46 -0.88 3.22
N PHE A 189 3.28 -2.00 2.54
CA PHE A 189 1.96 -2.60 2.30
C PHE A 189 1.73 -3.90 3.09
N ASP A 190 2.80 -4.57 3.56
CA ASP A 190 2.75 -5.74 4.45
C ASP A 190 2.29 -5.30 5.86
N THR A 191 0.98 -5.24 6.06
CA THR A 191 0.32 -4.73 7.27
C THR A 191 -0.54 -5.78 7.96
N ASN A 192 -0.89 -6.87 7.26
CA ASN A 192 -1.79 -7.93 7.71
C ASN A 192 -3.13 -7.38 8.27
N ALA A 193 -3.59 -6.27 7.69
CA ALA A 193 -4.70 -5.47 8.22
C ALA A 193 -6.09 -5.92 7.75
N GLN A 194 -6.16 -6.76 6.72
CA GLN A 194 -7.41 -7.29 6.19
C GLN A 194 -7.83 -8.56 6.93
N ILE A 195 -8.89 -9.20 6.42
CA ILE A 195 -9.45 -10.40 7.04
C ILE A 195 -8.43 -11.54 6.94
N ASP A 196 -8.33 -12.33 8.01
CA ASP A 196 -7.43 -13.49 8.11
C ASP A 196 -5.94 -13.15 7.97
N GLY A 197 -5.59 -11.87 8.13
CA GLY A 197 -4.21 -11.39 8.09
C GLY A 197 -3.73 -11.04 6.69
N ALA A 198 -4.60 -10.93 5.68
CA ALA A 198 -4.18 -10.44 4.38
C ALA A 198 -3.79 -8.95 4.40
N ASP A 199 -3.04 -8.51 3.41
CA ASP A 199 -2.55 -7.13 3.32
C ASP A 199 -3.51 -6.22 2.58
N MET A 200 -4.08 -6.73 1.49
CA MET A 200 -4.91 -5.96 0.57
C MET A 200 -6.16 -6.73 0.16
N SER A 201 -7.20 -5.99 -0.18
CA SER A 201 -8.39 -6.52 -0.84
C SER A 201 -8.51 -5.91 -2.23
N PHE A 202 -9.11 -6.67 -3.15
CA PHE A 202 -9.39 -6.18 -4.48
C PHE A 202 -10.79 -6.56 -4.95
N SER A 203 -11.32 -5.74 -5.85
CA SER A 203 -12.59 -5.98 -6.52
C SER A 203 -12.47 -5.65 -8.00
N THR A 204 -13.00 -6.49 -8.87
CA THR A 204 -13.04 -6.25 -10.32
C THR A 204 -14.46 -6.41 -10.86
N SER A 205 -14.73 -5.72 -11.97
CA SER A 205 -16.00 -5.78 -12.69
C SER A 205 -15.73 -5.70 -14.19
N PHE A 206 -16.05 -6.76 -14.93
CA PHE A 206 -15.88 -6.86 -16.38
C PHE A 206 -17.23 -6.85 -17.07
N THR A 207 -17.46 -5.84 -17.90
CA THR A 207 -18.78 -5.59 -18.53
C THR A 207 -18.70 -5.42 -20.03
N GLN A 208 -17.50 -5.42 -20.61
CA GLN A 208 -17.29 -5.18 -22.03
C GLN A 208 -16.54 -6.37 -22.66
N PRO A 209 -17.11 -7.05 -23.67
CA PRO A 209 -16.36 -8.05 -24.43
C PRO A 209 -15.27 -7.36 -25.24
N TYR A 210 -14.10 -7.99 -25.33
CA TYR A 210 -13.04 -7.53 -26.22
C TYR A 210 -13.39 -7.88 -27.68
N PRO A 211 -13.21 -6.95 -28.64
CA PRO A 211 -13.57 -7.21 -30.02
C PRO A 211 -12.79 -8.40 -30.62
N GLY A 212 -13.51 -9.39 -31.13
CA GLY A 212 -12.92 -10.53 -31.84
C GLY A 212 -12.41 -11.66 -30.94
N ASP A 213 -12.53 -11.55 -29.62
CA ASP A 213 -12.13 -12.58 -28.67
C ASP A 213 -13.19 -12.77 -27.58
N MET A 214 -13.79 -13.96 -27.51
CA MET A 214 -14.86 -14.29 -26.56
C MET A 214 -14.33 -14.59 -25.15
N ASN A 215 -13.05 -14.93 -25.02
CA ASN A 215 -12.41 -15.24 -23.74
C ASN A 215 -11.74 -14.02 -23.11
N HIS A 216 -11.80 -12.88 -23.79
CA HIS A 216 -11.20 -11.63 -23.35
C HIS A 216 -12.29 -10.61 -23.05
N VAL A 217 -12.30 -10.14 -21.80
CA VAL A 217 -13.24 -9.13 -21.31
C VAL A 217 -12.49 -7.95 -20.71
N VAL A 218 -13.12 -6.78 -20.76
CA VAL A 218 -12.60 -5.50 -20.30
C VAL A 218 -13.55 -4.92 -19.25
N GLY A 219 -12.97 -4.24 -18.27
CA GLY A 219 -13.72 -3.58 -17.22
C GLY A 219 -12.84 -2.76 -16.28
N THR A 220 -13.20 -2.76 -15.01
CA THR A 220 -12.56 -1.95 -13.97
C THR A 220 -12.07 -2.79 -12.80
N GLY A 221 -11.18 -2.21 -12.00
CA GLY A 221 -10.65 -2.83 -10.80
C GLY A 221 -10.38 -1.80 -9.72
N ASN A 222 -10.46 -2.22 -8.45
CA ASN A 222 -10.08 -1.41 -7.31
C ASN A 222 -9.24 -2.25 -6.34
N PHE A 223 -8.27 -1.59 -5.70
CA PHE A 223 -7.48 -2.15 -4.62
C PHE A 223 -7.61 -1.28 -3.38
N TYR A 224 -7.67 -1.94 -2.23
CA TYR A 224 -7.80 -1.28 -0.93
C TYR A 224 -6.86 -1.95 0.07
N GLY A 225 -6.23 -1.16 0.93
CA GLY A 225 -5.30 -1.66 1.94
C GLY A 225 -5.01 -0.61 3.00
N LEU A 226 -4.26 -1.02 4.02
CA LEU A 226 -3.58 -0.09 4.92
C LEU A 226 -2.11 -0.05 4.58
N THR A 227 -1.44 1.06 4.89
CA THR A 227 -0.01 1.21 4.70
C THR A 227 0.69 1.53 6.02
N SER A 228 1.92 1.02 6.17
CA SER A 228 2.76 1.42 7.29
C SER A 228 3.41 2.78 6.97
N PRO A 229 3.48 3.70 7.96
CA PRO A 229 4.09 5.00 7.73
C PRO A 229 5.56 4.82 7.38
N VAL A 230 6.00 5.45 6.29
CA VAL A 230 7.43 5.51 5.95
C VAL A 230 8.13 6.34 7.04
N PRO A 231 9.15 5.80 7.72
CA PRO A 231 9.91 6.61 8.67
C PRO A 231 10.58 7.75 7.92
N GLU A 232 10.16 9.00 8.16
CA GLU A 232 10.73 10.13 7.45
C GLU A 232 12.26 10.18 7.69
N PRO A 233 13.09 10.47 6.67
CA PRO A 233 14.52 10.66 6.84
C PRO A 233 14.87 11.72 7.90
N SER A 234 13.99 12.71 8.07
CA SER A 234 14.04 13.74 9.10
C SER A 234 13.98 13.15 10.52
N THR A 235 13.22 12.08 10.74
CA THR A 235 13.07 11.43 12.05
C THR A 235 14.38 10.74 12.46
N TYR A 236 15.05 10.06 11.52
CA TYR A 236 16.38 9.52 11.78
C TYR A 236 17.43 10.61 11.98
N LEU A 237 17.34 11.70 11.21
CA LEU A 237 18.24 12.84 11.37
C LEU A 237 18.01 13.58 12.69
N MET A 238 16.77 13.73 13.14
CA MET A 238 16.41 14.37 14.41
C MET A 238 16.71 13.46 15.60
N MET A 239 16.49 12.16 15.48
CA MET A 239 16.92 11.18 16.48
C MET A 239 18.45 11.15 16.56
N GLY A 240 19.14 11.14 15.41
CA GLY A 240 20.60 11.22 15.31
C GLY A 240 21.14 12.53 15.89
N ALA A 241 20.55 13.66 15.53
CA ALA A 241 20.90 14.97 16.06
C ALA A 241 20.60 15.07 17.56
N GLY A 242 19.48 14.51 18.03
CA GLY A 242 19.13 14.43 19.44
C GLY A 242 20.15 13.61 20.24
N MET A 243 20.55 12.45 19.71
CA MET A 243 21.60 11.61 20.30
C MET A 243 22.97 12.32 20.30
N LEU A 244 23.34 13.01 19.22
CA LEU A 244 24.57 13.81 19.15
C LEU A 244 24.55 14.97 20.15
N THR A 245 23.41 15.64 20.29
CA THR A 245 23.23 16.73 21.26
C THR A 245 23.33 16.21 22.69
N LEU A 246 22.72 15.07 23.01
CA LEU A 246 22.84 14.40 24.31
C LEU A 246 24.29 13.97 24.60
N ALA A 247 24.99 13.43 23.60
CA ALA A 247 26.40 13.06 23.72
C ALA A 247 27.30 14.29 23.96
N ALA A 248 27.04 15.40 23.27
CA ALA A 248 27.75 16.67 23.46
C ALA A 248 27.50 17.27 24.86
N LEU A 249 26.25 17.20 25.34
CA LEU A 249 25.89 17.63 26.70
C LEU A 249 26.54 16.76 27.78
N ARG A 250 26.62 15.43 27.57
CA ARG A 250 27.32 14.51 28.49
C ARG A 250 28.82 14.85 28.61
N ARG A 251 29.49 15.20 27.50
CA ARG A 251 30.91 15.60 27.52
C ARG A 251 31.15 16.90 28.27
N ARG A 252 30.21 17.85 28.24
CA ARG A 252 30.33 19.11 28.99
C ARG A 252 30.25 18.93 30.51
N LYS A 253 29.65 17.85 31.01
CA LYS A 253 29.53 17.57 32.45
C LYS A 253 30.76 16.84 33.03
N GLN A 254 31.62 16.28 32.16
CA GLN A 254 32.85 15.57 32.57
C GLN A 254 34.12 16.41 32.48
N ARG A 255 34.02 17.64 31.94
CA ARG A 255 35.06 18.68 32.04
C ARG A 255 34.69 19.66 33.13
#